data_AF-A0A017TF55-F1
#
_entry.id   AF-A0A017TF55-F1
#
_cell.length_a   1.000
_cell.length_b   1.000
_cell.length_c   1.000
_cell.angle_alpha   90.00
_cell.angle_beta   90.00
_cell.angle_gamma   90.00
#
_symmetry.space_group_name_H-M   'P 1'
#
loop_
_entity.id
_entity.type
_entity.pdbx_description
1 polymer ?
#
loop_
_entity_poly.entity_id
_entity_poly.type
_entity_poly.pdbx_seq_one_letter_code
_entity_poly.pdbx_strand_id
1 'polypeptide(L)'
;MSSIRAVVRSLAVALTFAVAAAPAVAMAEGKSAPAGEKGGEHGKHKGDRKREEIQFPVTAQKFQEMVEKRLTKSRDRLNHMMEKRNVPEATRAQVRKELDAGAAAIREAAKKAGADGTVTREEAKQVKDLAKDLKNKAKAKLGISKEKRGTQA
;
A
#
# COMPACT_ATOMS: atom_id res chain seq x y z
N MET A 1 -49.08 12.67 -3.80
CA MET A 1 -48.76 13.33 -5.08
C MET A 1 -47.62 12.58 -5.73
N SER A 2 -47.86 12.11 -6.95
CA SER A 2 -46.99 11.29 -7.80
C SER A 2 -45.77 12.05 -8.34
N SER A 3 -44.69 11.32 -8.64
CA SER A 3 -43.79 11.46 -9.82
C SER A 3 -42.51 10.65 -9.55
N ILE A 4 -42.33 9.41 -10.03
CA ILE A 4 -41.88 8.96 -11.37
C ILE A 4 -40.85 9.90 -12.00
N ARG A 5 -39.61 9.41 -12.15
CA ARG A 5 -38.80 9.49 -13.38
C ARG A 5 -37.59 8.56 -13.28
N ALA A 6 -37.76 7.39 -13.89
CA ALA A 6 -36.68 6.51 -14.32
C ALA A 6 -35.88 7.20 -15.44
N VAL A 7 -34.56 7.01 -15.46
CA VAL A 7 -33.75 7.22 -16.67
C VAL A 7 -32.81 6.03 -16.83
N VAL A 8 -33.15 5.21 -17.81
CA VAL A 8 -32.37 4.16 -18.45
C VAL A 8 -31.20 4.80 -19.20
N ARG A 9 -30.00 4.22 -19.14
CA ARG A 9 -29.03 4.36 -20.23
C ARG A 9 -28.03 3.21 -20.23
N SER A 10 -28.38 2.19 -21.03
CA SER A 10 -27.51 1.12 -21.48
C SER A 10 -26.48 1.69 -22.47
N LEU A 11 -25.20 1.37 -22.29
CA LEU A 11 -24.20 1.55 -23.33
C LEU A 11 -23.19 0.39 -23.24
N ALA A 12 -23.42 -0.59 -24.11
CA ALA A 12 -22.51 -1.68 -24.37
C ALA A 12 -21.38 -1.18 -25.28
N VAL A 13 -20.13 -1.46 -24.91
CA VAL A 13 -18.98 -1.33 -25.82
C VAL A 13 -18.16 -2.60 -25.69
N ALA A 14 -18.29 -3.47 -26.69
CA ALA A 14 -17.42 -4.61 -26.91
C ALA A 14 -16.15 -4.12 -27.62
N LEU A 15 -14.97 -4.37 -27.03
CA LEU A 15 -13.69 -4.15 -27.70
C LEU A 15 -12.82 -5.39 -27.53
N THR A 16 -12.82 -6.22 -28.57
CA THR A 16 -11.87 -7.32 -28.78
C THR A 16 -10.54 -6.76 -29.25
N PHE A 17 -9.45 -7.03 -28.53
CA PHE A 17 -8.10 -6.99 -29.09
C PHE A 17 -7.31 -8.20 -28.60
N ALA A 18 -7.03 -9.09 -29.55
CA ALA A 18 -6.03 -10.14 -29.45
C ALA A 18 -4.76 -9.64 -30.15
N VAL A 19 -3.62 -9.66 -29.46
CA VAL A 19 -2.29 -9.68 -30.09
C VAL A 19 -1.39 -10.63 -29.31
N ALA A 20 -0.74 -11.49 -30.07
CA ALA A 20 0.01 -12.66 -29.66
C ALA A 20 1.54 -12.41 -29.57
N ALA A 21 2.20 -13.43 -29.00
CA ALA A 21 3.58 -13.85 -29.22
C ALA A 21 4.74 -13.12 -28.50
N ALA A 22 5.59 -13.96 -27.90
CA ALA A 22 6.67 -13.69 -26.96
C ALA A 22 8.07 -13.64 -27.67
N PRO A 23 9.18 -14.09 -27.04
CA PRO A 23 10.21 -13.31 -26.35
C PRO A 23 11.58 -13.32 -27.08
N ALA A 24 12.49 -12.40 -26.74
CA ALA A 24 13.90 -12.49 -27.16
C ALA A 24 14.85 -12.20 -26.00
N VAL A 25 15.64 -13.22 -25.68
CA VAL A 25 16.73 -13.28 -24.70
C VAL A 25 17.99 -12.69 -25.33
N ALA A 26 18.75 -11.89 -24.59
CA ALA A 26 20.17 -11.67 -24.87
C ALA A 26 20.93 -11.51 -23.56
N MET A 27 21.56 -12.61 -23.15
CA MET A 27 22.64 -12.65 -22.16
C MET A 27 23.88 -12.00 -22.78
N ALA A 28 24.52 -11.07 -22.06
CA ALA A 28 25.89 -10.68 -22.33
C ALA A 28 26.67 -10.73 -21.02
N GLU A 29 27.43 -11.81 -20.92
CA GLU A 29 28.35 -12.19 -19.87
C GLU A 29 29.60 -11.31 -19.95
N GLY A 30 29.98 -10.68 -18.83
CA GLY A 30 31.13 -9.80 -18.77
C GLY A 30 31.68 -9.73 -17.35
N LYS A 31 32.43 -10.76 -16.98
CA LYS A 31 33.07 -10.94 -15.67
C LYS A 31 34.43 -10.24 -15.68
N SER A 32 34.63 -9.27 -14.80
CA SER A 32 35.96 -8.78 -14.41
C SER A 32 35.94 -8.44 -12.93
N ALA A 33 36.88 -9.05 -12.21
CA ALA A 33 37.05 -9.01 -10.76
C ALA A 33 37.80 -7.73 -10.30
N PRO A 34 37.83 -7.43 -8.98
CA PRO A 34 37.81 -6.07 -8.47
C PRO A 34 39.20 -5.51 -8.13
N ALA A 35 39.37 -4.20 -8.31
CA ALA A 35 40.43 -3.41 -7.68
C ALA A 35 39.76 -2.21 -6.98
N GLY A 36 40.19 -1.96 -5.74
CA GLY A 36 39.42 -1.26 -4.73
C GLY A 36 39.39 0.27 -4.86
N GLU A 37 38.52 0.89 -4.07
CA GLU A 37 38.88 1.98 -3.17
C GLU A 37 37.71 2.37 -2.26
N LYS A 38 38.05 2.70 -1.00
CA LYS A 38 37.12 3.19 0.01
C LYS A 38 36.68 4.60 -0.34
N GLY A 39 35.45 4.76 -0.79
CA GLY A 39 34.74 6.03 -0.86
C GLY A 39 33.44 5.90 -0.08
N GLY A 40 33.24 6.74 0.93
CA GLY A 40 32.01 6.77 1.72
C GLY A 40 30.82 7.11 0.85
N GLU A 41 30.03 6.12 0.49
CA GLU A 41 28.76 6.31 -0.18
C GLU A 41 27.71 5.53 0.60
N HIS A 42 26.87 6.25 1.35
CA HIS A 42 25.53 5.76 1.67
C HIS A 42 24.73 5.68 0.36
N GLY A 43 25.16 4.77 -0.52
CA GLY A 43 24.45 4.36 -1.70
C GLY A 43 23.11 3.84 -1.22
N LYS A 44 22.07 4.58 -1.57
CA LYS A 44 20.69 4.11 -1.48
C LYS A 44 20.64 2.80 -2.27
N HIS A 45 20.84 1.67 -1.62
CA HIS A 45 20.35 0.38 -2.08
C HIS A 45 18.82 0.47 -2.09
N LYS A 46 18.26 1.18 -3.08
CA LYS A 46 16.97 0.85 -3.66
C LYS A 46 17.21 -0.49 -4.32
N GLY A 47 17.26 -1.55 -3.52
CA GLY A 47 17.10 -2.88 -4.07
C GLY A 47 15.83 -2.83 -4.90
N ASP A 48 15.94 -3.24 -6.15
CA ASP A 48 14.85 -3.50 -7.07
C ASP A 48 13.95 -4.57 -6.44
N ARG A 49 13.22 -4.18 -5.41
CA ARG A 49 11.99 -4.85 -5.02
C ARG A 49 11.08 -4.53 -6.17
N LYS A 50 11.09 -5.43 -7.17
CA LYS A 50 10.05 -5.62 -8.16
C LYS A 50 8.75 -5.47 -7.39
N ARG A 51 8.21 -4.24 -7.38
CA ARG A 51 6.87 -4.04 -6.85
C ARG A 51 6.07 -4.81 -7.87
N GLU A 52 5.40 -5.86 -7.44
CA GLU A 52 4.34 -6.45 -8.25
C GLU A 52 3.44 -5.28 -8.64
N GLU A 53 3.64 -4.78 -9.86
CA GLU A 53 2.86 -3.71 -10.40
C GLU A 53 1.49 -4.33 -10.59
N ILE A 54 0.62 -4.04 -9.64
CA ILE A 54 -0.78 -4.44 -9.74
C ILE A 54 -1.27 -3.84 -11.05
N GLN A 55 -1.56 -4.71 -12.02
CA GLN A 55 -2.18 -4.31 -13.27
C GLN A 55 -3.63 -3.95 -12.92
N PHE A 56 -3.96 -2.67 -13.10
CA PHE A 56 -5.31 -2.16 -12.93
C PHE A 56 -6.01 -2.20 -14.28
N PRO A 57 -7.35 -2.37 -14.30
CA PRO A 57 -8.25 -2.50 -13.16
C PRO A 57 -8.17 -3.89 -12.48
N VAL A 58 -8.43 -3.94 -11.18
CA VAL A 58 -8.52 -5.21 -10.42
C VAL A 58 -9.95 -5.47 -9.96
N THR A 59 -10.33 -6.72 -9.73
CA THR A 59 -11.64 -7.03 -9.16
C THR A 59 -11.75 -6.51 -7.72
N ALA A 60 -12.95 -6.11 -7.32
CA ALA A 60 -13.22 -5.63 -5.96
C ALA A 60 -12.78 -6.63 -4.88
N GLN A 61 -13.05 -7.93 -5.10
CA GLN A 61 -12.63 -9.01 -4.18
C GLN A 61 -11.10 -9.08 -4.06
N LYS A 62 -10.37 -9.08 -5.18
CA LYS A 62 -8.90 -9.10 -5.16
C LYS A 62 -8.32 -7.85 -4.50
N PHE A 63 -8.95 -6.70 -4.70
CA PHE A 63 -8.55 -5.48 -4.00
C PHE A 63 -8.77 -5.57 -2.49
N GLN A 64 -9.92 -6.08 -2.04
CA GLN A 64 -10.20 -6.31 -0.63
C GLN A 64 -9.19 -7.28 0.00
N GLU A 65 -8.87 -8.39 -0.66
CA GLU A 65 -7.83 -9.33 -0.21
C GLU A 65 -6.46 -8.65 -0.07
N MET A 66 -6.07 -7.81 -1.04
CA MET A 66 -4.83 -7.04 -0.97
C MET A 66 -4.82 -6.05 0.19
N VAL A 67 -5.95 -5.41 0.48
CA VAL A 67 -6.12 -4.51 1.62
C VAL A 67 -5.99 -5.28 2.93
N GLU A 68 -6.71 -6.38 3.11
CA GLU A 68 -6.63 -7.23 4.30
C GLU A 68 -5.21 -7.76 4.52
N LYS A 69 -4.55 -8.27 3.47
CA LYS A 69 -3.16 -8.74 3.55
C LYS A 69 -2.20 -7.64 4.01
N ARG A 70 -2.44 -6.39 3.61
CA ARG A 70 -1.64 -5.24 4.06
C ARG A 70 -1.96 -4.84 5.49
N LEU A 71 -3.21 -4.91 5.91
CA LEU A 71 -3.63 -4.65 7.29
C LEU A 71 -3.03 -5.67 8.25
N THR A 72 -3.08 -6.96 7.93
CA THR A 72 -2.44 -8.03 8.71
C THR A 72 -0.93 -7.82 8.81
N LYS A 73 -0.23 -7.62 7.69
CA LYS A 73 1.21 -7.31 7.71
C LYS A 73 1.55 -6.06 8.52
N SER A 74 0.66 -5.07 8.55
CA SER A 74 0.84 -3.86 9.34
C SER A 74 0.66 -4.12 10.84
N ARG A 75 -0.33 -4.93 11.22
CA ARG A 75 -0.51 -5.42 12.60
C ARG A 75 0.71 -6.20 13.08
N ASP A 76 1.19 -7.16 12.28
CA ASP A 76 2.34 -8.00 12.65
C ASP A 76 3.60 -7.15 12.84
N ARG A 77 3.87 -6.24 11.90
CA ARG A 77 5.01 -5.31 12.03
C ARG A 77 4.88 -4.41 13.25
N LEU A 78 3.67 -3.94 13.56
CA LEU A 78 3.46 -3.11 14.73
C LEU A 78 3.72 -3.91 16.01
N ASN A 79 3.15 -5.11 16.14
CA ASN A 79 3.36 -5.99 17.28
C ASN A 79 4.85 -6.31 17.46
N HIS A 80 5.53 -6.71 16.38
CA HIS A 80 6.97 -6.97 16.41
C HIS A 80 7.79 -5.75 16.85
N MET A 81 7.42 -4.55 16.39
CA MET A 81 8.09 -3.31 16.81
C MET A 81 7.80 -2.94 18.26
N MET A 82 6.58 -3.21 18.76
CA MET A 82 6.20 -2.96 20.15
C MET A 82 6.88 -3.94 21.11
N GLU A 83 7.00 -5.21 20.72
CA GLU A 83 7.78 -6.23 21.43
C GLU A 83 9.25 -5.87 21.49
N LYS A 84 9.86 -5.58 20.33
CA LYS A 84 11.29 -5.20 20.26
C LYS A 84 11.63 -3.96 21.09
N ARG A 85 10.69 -3.04 21.27
CA ARG A 85 10.86 -1.80 22.04
C ARG A 85 10.38 -1.90 23.48
N ASN A 86 9.90 -3.07 23.92
CA ASN A 86 9.33 -3.28 25.26
C ASN A 86 8.29 -2.21 25.63
N VAL A 87 7.42 -1.84 24.68
CA VAL A 87 6.39 -0.83 24.91
C VAL A 87 5.46 -1.30 26.05
N PRO A 88 5.04 -0.44 26.99
CA PRO A 88 4.10 -0.83 28.04
C PRO A 88 2.78 -1.36 27.48
N GLU A 89 2.18 -2.36 28.12
CA GLU A 89 0.97 -3.02 27.63
C GLU A 89 -0.20 -2.03 27.43
N ALA A 90 -0.35 -1.07 28.34
CA ALA A 90 -1.34 0.00 28.22
C ALA A 90 -1.21 0.78 26.90
N THR A 91 0.02 1.15 26.52
CA THR A 91 0.30 1.81 25.25
C THR A 91 0.07 0.86 24.07
N ARG A 92 0.44 -0.43 24.17
CA ARG A 92 0.17 -1.41 23.10
C ARG A 92 -1.33 -1.53 22.82
N ALA A 93 -2.15 -1.60 23.87
CA ALA A 93 -3.60 -1.67 23.74
C ALA A 93 -4.17 -0.42 23.06
N GLN A 94 -3.69 0.77 23.42
CA GLN A 94 -4.10 2.02 22.78
C GLN A 94 -3.74 2.04 21.29
N VAL A 95 -2.49 1.68 20.94
CA VAL A 95 -2.04 1.67 19.54
C VAL A 95 -2.80 0.61 18.72
N ARG A 96 -3.11 -0.56 19.30
CA ARG A 96 -3.96 -1.58 18.65
C ARG A 96 -5.37 -1.05 18.37
N LYS A 97 -6.00 -0.37 19.34
CA LYS A 97 -7.32 0.25 19.15
C LYS A 97 -7.30 1.28 18.02
N GLU A 98 -6.30 2.15 17.97
CA GLU A 98 -6.16 3.14 16.90
C GLU A 98 -5.93 2.50 15.52
N LEU A 99 -5.13 1.43 15.47
CA LEU A 99 -4.88 0.67 14.25
C LEU A 99 -6.17 0.01 13.75
N ASP A 100 -6.97 -0.57 14.64
CA ASP A 100 -8.22 -1.24 14.28
C ASP A 100 -9.29 -0.23 13.80
N ALA A 101 -9.37 0.94 14.43
CA ALA A 101 -10.21 2.04 13.94
C ALA A 101 -9.79 2.50 12.54
N GLY A 102 -8.48 2.64 12.30
CA GLY A 102 -7.95 2.97 10.97
C GLY A 102 -8.20 1.87 9.94
N ALA A 103 -8.07 0.60 10.34
CA ALA A 103 -8.34 -0.55 9.49
C ALA A 103 -9.82 -0.60 9.06
N ALA A 104 -10.75 -0.30 9.96
CA ALA A 104 -12.17 -0.21 9.63
C ALA A 104 -12.44 0.88 8.57
N ALA A 105 -11.85 2.07 8.73
CA ALA A 105 -11.98 3.15 7.75
C ALA A 105 -11.42 2.77 6.36
N ILE A 106 -10.28 2.06 6.33
CA ILE A 106 -9.67 1.58 5.07
C ILE A 106 -10.53 0.50 4.42
N ARG A 107 -11.12 -0.42 5.19
CA ARG A 107 -12.04 -1.46 4.68
C ARG A 107 -13.28 -0.85 4.07
N GLU A 108 -13.88 0.13 4.73
CA GLU A 108 -15.05 0.85 4.20
C GLU A 108 -14.70 1.61 2.92
N ALA A 109 -13.54 2.27 2.87
CA ALA A 109 -13.06 2.93 1.65
C ALA A 109 -12.81 1.91 0.52
N ALA A 110 -12.28 0.73 0.83
CA ALA A 110 -12.05 -0.34 -0.16
C ALA A 110 -13.35 -0.95 -0.69
N LYS A 111 -14.39 -1.08 0.16
CA LYS A 111 -15.73 -1.50 -0.28
C LYS A 111 -16.35 -0.46 -1.21
N LYS A 112 -16.26 0.82 -0.87
CA LYS A 112 -16.77 1.92 -1.71
C LYS A 112 -16.05 1.98 -3.06
N ALA A 113 -14.72 1.85 -3.05
CA ALA A 113 -13.91 1.80 -4.26
C ALA A 113 -14.24 0.59 -5.16
N GLY A 114 -14.76 -0.51 -4.59
CA GLY A 114 -15.16 -1.70 -5.33
C GLY A 114 -16.66 -1.80 -5.61
N ALA A 115 -17.44 -0.73 -5.40
CA ALA A 115 -18.89 -0.75 -5.61
C ALA A 115 -19.27 -1.07 -7.07
N ASP A 116 -18.42 -0.65 -8.01
CA ASP A 116 -18.58 -0.90 -9.45
C ASP A 116 -18.04 -2.29 -9.87
N GLY A 117 -17.70 -3.16 -8.92
CA GLY A 117 -17.17 -4.51 -9.14
C GLY A 117 -15.69 -4.57 -9.53
N THR A 118 -15.11 -3.45 -9.98
CA THR A 118 -13.68 -3.29 -10.25
C THR A 118 -13.14 -2.04 -9.55
N VAL A 119 -11.85 -2.05 -9.23
CA VAL A 119 -11.13 -0.93 -8.61
C VAL A 119 -10.07 -0.45 -9.59
N THR A 120 -10.14 0.82 -9.93
CA THR A 120 -9.18 1.51 -10.79
C THR A 120 -7.92 1.93 -10.03
N ARG A 121 -6.90 2.40 -10.75
CA ARG A 121 -5.64 2.83 -10.12
C ARG A 121 -5.87 4.06 -9.23
N GLU A 122 -6.77 4.94 -9.63
CA GLU A 122 -7.13 6.19 -8.99
C GLU A 122 -7.82 5.93 -7.65
N GLU A 123 -8.81 5.04 -7.63
CA GLU A 123 -9.53 4.63 -6.42
C GLU A 123 -8.61 3.89 -5.44
N ALA A 124 -7.80 2.97 -5.95
CA ALA A 124 -6.79 2.29 -5.15
C ALA A 124 -5.78 3.28 -4.54
N LYS A 125 -5.42 4.34 -5.27
CA LYS A 125 -4.56 5.41 -4.78
C LYS A 125 -5.24 6.23 -3.68
N GLN A 126 -6.53 6.56 -3.82
CA GLN A 126 -7.29 7.24 -2.78
C GLN A 126 -7.34 6.44 -1.47
N VAL A 127 -7.63 5.13 -1.54
CA VAL A 127 -7.64 4.25 -0.36
C VAL A 127 -6.25 4.21 0.30
N LYS A 128 -5.19 4.16 -0.52
CA LYS A 128 -3.82 4.17 -0.03
C LYS A 128 -3.42 5.51 0.61
N ASP A 129 -3.82 6.63 0.03
CA ASP A 129 -3.51 7.96 0.55
C ASP A 129 -4.27 8.21 1.86
N LEU A 130 -5.54 7.79 1.95
CA LEU A 130 -6.31 7.76 3.19
C LEU A 130 -5.58 6.93 4.27
N ALA A 131 -5.12 5.72 3.93
CA ALA A 131 -4.36 4.89 4.87
C ALA A 131 -3.06 5.57 5.34
N LYS A 132 -2.39 6.31 4.44
CA LYS A 132 -1.16 7.05 4.77
C LYS A 132 -1.46 8.21 5.71
N ASP A 133 -2.53 8.94 5.48
CA ASP A 133 -2.94 10.08 6.32
C ASP A 133 -3.39 9.64 7.70
N LEU A 134 -4.18 8.56 7.80
CA LEU A 134 -4.53 7.97 9.10
C LEU A 134 -3.28 7.55 9.88
N LYS A 135 -2.32 6.91 9.21
CA LYS A 135 -1.04 6.55 9.83
C LYS A 135 -0.26 7.78 10.29
N ASN A 136 -0.19 8.83 9.46
CA ASN A 136 0.53 10.05 9.82
C ASN A 136 -0.13 10.75 11.01
N LYS A 137 -1.46 10.81 11.05
CA LYS A 137 -2.25 11.33 12.18
C LYS A 137 -1.98 10.53 13.46
N ALA A 138 -2.00 9.19 13.38
CA ALA A 138 -1.67 8.33 14.52
C ALA A 138 -0.24 8.56 15.01
N LYS A 139 0.74 8.66 14.09
CA LYS A 139 2.14 8.95 14.46
C LYS A 139 2.31 10.32 15.12
N ALA A 140 1.60 11.34 14.65
CA ALA A 140 1.62 12.67 15.24
C ALA A 140 1.04 12.65 16.66
N LYS A 141 -0.10 11.96 16.86
CA LYS A 141 -0.72 11.78 18.18
C LYS A 141 0.17 11.02 19.17
N LEU A 142 0.86 9.99 18.71
CA LEU A 142 1.75 9.17 19.54
C LEU A 142 3.13 9.80 19.76
N GLY A 143 3.38 11.03 19.29
CA GLY A 143 4.68 11.70 19.44
C GLY A 143 5.84 11.00 18.73
N ILE A 144 5.58 10.02 17.85
CA ILE A 144 6.59 9.34 17.01
C ILE A 144 6.92 10.22 15.79
N SER A 145 7.09 11.51 16.05
CA SER A 145 7.74 12.45 15.16
C SER A 145 9.22 12.12 15.14
N LYS A 146 9.91 12.39 14.03
CA LYS A 146 11.38 12.37 14.02
C LYS A 146 11.85 13.47 14.98
N GLU A 147 11.94 13.15 16.28
CA GLU A 147 12.83 13.89 17.15
C GLU A 147 14.23 13.67 16.56
N LYS A 148 14.83 14.78 16.16
CA LYS A 148 16.13 14.81 15.50
C LYS A 148 17.09 14.00 16.37
N ARG A 149 17.65 12.91 15.84
CA ARG A 149 18.97 12.45 16.27
C ARG A 149 19.93 13.56 15.87
N GLY A 150 20.10 14.52 16.76
CA GLY A 150 20.88 15.72 16.55
C GLY A 150 20.90 16.51 17.85
N THR A 151 22.05 16.42 18.52
CA THR A 151 22.53 17.34 19.55
C THR A 151 21.96 17.14 20.96
N GLN A 152 22.62 16.29 21.75
CA GLN A 152 23.15 16.77 23.03
C GLN A 152 24.67 16.74 22.89
N ALA A 153 25.25 17.93 22.88
CA ALA A 153 26.65 18.19 23.15
C ALA A 153 26.84 18.19 24.68
#